data_AF-A0A364GSC4-F1
#
_entry.id   AF-A0A364GSC4-F1
#
_cell.length_a   1.000
_cell.length_b   1.000
_cell.length_c   1.000
_cell.angle_alpha   90.00
_cell.angle_beta   90.00
_cell.angle_gamma   90.00
#
_symmetry.space_group_name_H-M   'P 1'
#
loop_
_entity.id
_entity.type
_entity.pdbx_description
1 polymer ?
#
loop_
_entity_poly.entity_id
_entity_poly.type
_entity_poly.pdbx_seq_one_letter_code
_entity_poly.pdbx_strand_id
1 'polypeptide(L)'
;MKVKQAGKRIVACMTAATAFALPGAGNAQETVRYPAGKGLFDAQCAVCHQAGGKGQDGLAPPLTEYPGKYATVEAGRAQLIATLLHGMFGEIEVHDKRYNFKMPSFASASDDDIAHLLNYVVFDLDAQHGDAKPFTAADIRAARAKPMDGAAVHAQRAVVIKGLGL
;
A
#
# COMPACT_ATOMS: atom_id res chain seq x y z
N MET A 1 -48.69 -20.80 71.35
CA MET A 1 -49.01 -19.37 71.52
C MET A 1 -47.81 -18.55 71.01
N LYS A 2 -48.09 -17.42 70.36
CA LYS A 2 -47.14 -16.39 69.88
C LYS A 2 -46.12 -16.05 70.99
N VAL A 3 -44.92 -15.51 70.79
CA VAL A 3 -44.47 -14.25 70.13
C VAL A 3 -42.91 -14.32 70.28
N LYS A 4 -42.03 -13.91 69.36
CA LYS A 4 -41.46 -12.54 69.26
C LYS A 4 -40.40 -12.48 68.16
N GLN A 5 -40.52 -11.44 67.33
CA GLN A 5 -39.44 -10.88 66.53
C GLN A 5 -38.27 -10.44 67.43
N ALA A 6 -37.04 -10.49 66.92
CA ALA A 6 -36.13 -9.32 66.83
C ALA A 6 -34.74 -9.75 66.35
N GLY A 7 -34.11 -8.92 65.52
CA GLY A 7 -32.64 -8.87 65.43
C GLY A 7 -32.03 -9.18 64.07
N LYS A 8 -32.41 -8.47 63.00
CA LYS A 8 -31.67 -8.46 61.74
C LYS A 8 -30.42 -7.59 61.89
N ARG A 9 -29.24 -8.20 62.10
CA ARG A 9 -27.94 -7.52 61.96
C ARG A 9 -27.45 -7.74 60.54
N ILE A 10 -27.70 -6.77 59.66
CA ILE A 10 -27.10 -6.73 58.33
C ILE A 10 -25.70 -6.14 58.52
N VAL A 11 -24.69 -7.01 58.49
CA VAL A 11 -23.30 -6.60 58.31
C VAL A 11 -23.16 -6.24 56.83
N ALA A 12 -23.06 -4.94 56.54
CA ALA A 12 -22.77 -4.45 55.21
C ALA A 12 -21.32 -4.80 54.85
N CYS A 13 -21.14 -5.85 54.06
CA CYS A 13 -19.86 -6.18 53.45
C CYS A 13 -19.67 -5.22 52.26
N MET A 14 -18.93 -4.13 52.47
CA MET A 14 -18.50 -3.23 51.40
C MET A 14 -17.59 -4.00 50.44
N THR A 15 -18.14 -4.50 49.33
CA THR A 15 -17.34 -4.97 48.20
C THR A 15 -16.82 -3.76 47.44
N ALA A 16 -15.54 -3.45 47.61
CA ALA A 16 -14.83 -2.53 46.74
C ALA A 16 -14.80 -3.13 45.32
N ALA A 17 -15.59 -2.56 44.41
CA ALA A 17 -15.50 -2.87 42.99
C ALA A 17 -14.24 -2.19 42.43
N THR A 18 -13.17 -2.95 42.27
CA THR A 18 -12.01 -2.53 41.50
C THR A 18 -12.39 -2.57 40.02
N ALA A 19 -12.60 -1.38 39.44
CA ALA A 19 -12.74 -1.23 38.01
C ALA A 19 -11.41 -1.60 37.33
N PHE A 20 -11.35 -2.78 36.72
CA PHE A 20 -10.28 -3.16 35.80
C PHE A 20 -10.45 -2.34 34.52
N ALA A 21 -9.74 -1.23 34.42
CA ALA A 21 -9.61 -0.52 33.16
C ALA A 21 -8.73 -1.38 32.23
N LEU A 22 -9.36 -2.06 31.27
CA LEU A 22 -8.65 -2.63 30.14
C LEU A 22 -8.11 -1.45 29.30
N PRO A 23 -6.80 -1.37 29.04
CA PRO A 23 -6.33 -0.50 27.98
C PRO A 23 -6.97 -1.02 26.69
N GLY A 24 -7.87 -0.22 26.11
CA GLY A 24 -8.36 -0.49 24.77
C GLY A 24 -7.16 -0.63 23.85
N ALA A 25 -7.04 -1.79 23.21
CA ALA A 25 -6.19 -1.94 22.04
C ALA A 25 -6.74 -0.99 20.98
N GLY A 26 -6.22 0.24 20.98
CA GLY A 26 -6.39 1.14 19.87
C GLY A 26 -5.79 0.43 18.67
N ASN A 27 -6.64 -0.04 17.76
CA ASN A 27 -6.20 -0.23 16.39
C ASN A 27 -5.73 1.16 15.96
N ALA A 28 -4.42 1.38 15.97
CA ALA A 28 -3.82 2.49 15.28
C ALA A 28 -4.17 2.26 13.81
N GLN A 29 -5.31 2.81 13.40
CA GLN A 29 -5.69 2.88 12.00
C GLN A 29 -4.64 3.80 11.38
N GLU A 30 -3.61 3.21 10.77
CA GLU A 30 -2.57 3.93 10.02
C GLU A 30 -3.29 4.94 9.12
N THR A 31 -3.06 6.23 9.38
CA THR A 31 -3.73 7.29 8.64
C THR A 31 -3.25 7.24 7.19
N VAL A 32 -4.16 6.97 6.26
CA VAL A 32 -3.85 6.97 4.82
C VAL A 32 -3.35 8.37 4.43
N ARG A 33 -2.09 8.48 4.02
CA ARG A 33 -1.44 9.76 3.66
C ARG A 33 -1.90 10.28 2.31
N TYR A 34 -2.21 9.39 1.37
CA TYR A 34 -2.66 9.71 0.02
C TYR A 34 -4.06 9.14 -0.26
N PRO A 35 -5.13 9.70 0.35
CA PRO A 35 -6.49 9.17 0.22
C PRO A 35 -7.05 9.20 -1.21
N ALA A 36 -6.67 10.20 -2.01
CA ALA A 36 -7.03 10.23 -3.44
C ALA A 36 -6.38 9.08 -4.21
N GLY A 37 -5.09 8.82 -3.95
CA GLY A 37 -4.36 7.70 -4.54
C GLY A 37 -4.94 6.35 -4.12
N LYS A 38 -5.36 6.21 -2.87
CA LYS A 38 -6.07 5.02 -2.38
C LYS A 38 -7.37 4.78 -3.15
N GLY A 39 -8.19 5.82 -3.34
CA GLY A 39 -9.46 5.71 -4.08
C GLY A 39 -9.24 5.22 -5.52
N LEU A 40 -8.23 5.74 -6.21
CA LEU A 40 -7.84 5.30 -7.55
C LEU A 40 -7.35 3.84 -7.53
N PHE A 41 -6.50 3.49 -6.56
CA PHE A 41 -5.98 2.13 -6.41
C PHE A 41 -7.11 1.11 -6.21
N ASP A 42 -8.03 1.39 -5.30
CA ASP A 42 -9.16 0.51 -5.00
C ASP A 42 -10.06 0.31 -6.23
N ALA A 43 -10.26 1.36 -7.02
CA ALA A 43 -11.12 1.33 -8.21
C ALA A 43 -10.48 0.61 -9.40
N GLN A 44 -9.16 0.72 -9.58
CA GLN A 44 -8.50 0.34 -10.85
C GLN A 44 -7.39 -0.69 -10.70
N CYS A 45 -6.70 -0.73 -9.56
CA CYS A 45 -5.48 -1.54 -9.38
C CYS A 45 -5.74 -2.78 -8.53
N ALA A 46 -6.62 -2.67 -7.53
CA ALA A 46 -6.92 -3.74 -6.57
C ALA A 46 -7.55 -4.98 -7.22
N VAL A 47 -8.18 -4.84 -8.39
CA VAL A 47 -8.74 -5.98 -9.14
C VAL A 47 -7.65 -7.00 -9.53
N CYS A 48 -6.41 -6.56 -9.74
CA CYS A 48 -5.27 -7.42 -10.05
C CYS A 48 -4.31 -7.53 -8.86
N HIS A 49 -3.88 -6.39 -8.31
CA HIS A 49 -2.90 -6.32 -7.22
C HIS A 49 -3.49 -6.58 -5.84
N GLN A 50 -4.78 -6.94 -5.76
CA GLN A 50 -5.54 -7.20 -4.54
C GLN A 50 -5.66 -6.00 -3.59
N ALA A 51 -6.59 -6.09 -2.65
CA ALA A 51 -6.74 -5.10 -1.59
C ALA A 51 -5.44 -4.97 -0.79
N GLY A 52 -4.98 -3.73 -0.58
CA GLY A 52 -3.73 -3.44 0.11
C GLY A 52 -2.47 -3.84 -0.68
N GLY A 53 -2.56 -4.07 -2.00
CA GLY A 53 -1.39 -4.32 -2.84
C GLY A 53 -0.69 -5.65 -2.61
N LYS A 54 -1.35 -6.62 -1.97
CA LYS A 54 -0.76 -7.93 -1.63
C LYS A 54 -0.41 -8.80 -2.83
N GLY A 55 -0.87 -8.43 -4.03
CA GLY A 55 -0.69 -9.21 -5.24
C GLY A 55 -1.53 -10.49 -5.24
N GLN A 56 -1.46 -11.20 -6.36
CA GLN A 56 -2.05 -12.52 -6.55
C GLN A 56 -1.07 -13.39 -7.33
N ASP A 57 -0.68 -14.50 -6.72
CA ASP A 57 0.25 -15.47 -7.32
C ASP A 57 -0.16 -15.84 -8.75
N GLY A 58 0.82 -15.82 -9.66
CA GLY A 58 0.63 -16.10 -11.07
C GLY A 58 -0.02 -14.96 -11.86
N LEU A 59 -0.74 -14.01 -11.23
CA LEU A 59 -1.44 -12.92 -11.91
C LEU A 59 -0.70 -11.58 -11.82
N ALA A 60 -0.54 -11.05 -10.61
CA ALA A 60 0.00 -9.71 -10.39
C ALA A 60 0.92 -9.68 -9.17
N PRO A 61 2.10 -9.03 -9.27
CA PRO A 61 3.05 -8.99 -8.17
C PRO A 61 2.54 -8.17 -6.98
N PRO A 62 3.04 -8.44 -5.76
CA PRO A 62 2.83 -7.57 -4.62
C PRO A 62 3.49 -6.20 -4.85
N LEU A 63 2.88 -5.16 -4.28
CA LEU A 63 3.30 -3.77 -4.38
C LEU A 63 3.71 -3.18 -3.02
N THR A 64 3.99 -4.03 -2.04
CA THR A 64 4.23 -3.65 -0.64
C THR A 64 5.72 -3.67 -0.24
N GLU A 65 6.63 -3.75 -1.23
CA GLU A 65 8.07 -3.79 -0.97
C GLU A 65 8.91 -3.16 -2.10
N TYR A 66 8.74 -3.64 -3.33
CA TYR A 66 9.60 -3.22 -4.44
C TYR A 66 9.36 -1.76 -4.86
N PRO A 67 8.11 -1.25 -4.93
CA PRO A 67 7.88 0.16 -5.25
C PRO A 67 8.59 1.13 -4.30
N GLY A 68 8.57 0.85 -2.99
CA GLY A 68 9.31 1.60 -1.98
C GLY A 68 10.82 1.63 -2.25
N LYS A 69 11.41 0.47 -2.59
CA LYS A 69 12.82 0.37 -2.98
C LYS A 69 13.13 1.04 -4.31
N TYR A 70 12.22 1.01 -5.28
CA TYR A 70 12.40 1.67 -6.57
C TYR A 70 12.42 3.19 -6.40
N ALA A 71 11.58 3.71 -5.52
CA ALA A 71 11.40 5.14 -5.34
C ALA A 71 12.61 5.87 -4.73
N THR A 72 13.60 5.15 -4.20
CA THR A 72 14.84 5.70 -3.60
C THR A 72 15.91 6.05 -4.64
N VAL A 73 15.77 5.58 -5.89
CA VAL A 73 16.73 5.85 -6.97
C VAL A 73 16.03 6.40 -8.20
N GLU A 74 16.69 7.28 -8.96
CA GLU A 74 16.10 7.96 -10.12
C GLU A 74 15.57 6.97 -11.18
N ALA A 75 16.36 5.94 -11.51
CA ALA A 75 15.96 4.93 -12.49
C ALA A 75 14.71 4.14 -12.03
N GLY A 76 14.57 3.88 -10.73
CA GLY A 76 13.42 3.18 -10.18
C GLY A 76 12.17 4.06 -10.13
N ARG A 77 12.32 5.36 -9.81
CA ARG A 77 11.23 6.34 -9.97
C ARG A 77 10.75 6.41 -11.41
N ALA A 78 11.67 6.47 -12.37
CA ALA A 78 11.34 6.45 -13.79
C ALA A 78 10.61 5.15 -14.19
N GLN A 79 11.02 4.00 -13.64
CA GLN A 79 10.36 2.71 -13.86
C GLN A 79 8.91 2.70 -13.38
N LEU A 80 8.64 3.23 -12.19
CA LEU A 80 7.28 3.28 -11.64
C LEU A 80 6.35 4.13 -12.51
N ILE A 81 6.82 5.32 -12.92
CA ILE A 81 6.05 6.21 -13.79
C ILE A 81 5.83 5.58 -15.17
N ALA A 82 6.88 5.03 -15.78
CA ALA A 82 6.79 4.40 -17.11
C ALA A 82 5.84 3.20 -17.12
N THR A 83 5.81 2.41 -16.04
CA THR A 83 4.90 1.27 -15.89
C THR A 83 3.43 1.71 -15.94
N LEU A 84 3.07 2.83 -15.29
CA LEU A 84 1.70 3.36 -15.37
C LEU A 84 1.41 4.02 -16.72
N LEU A 85 2.34 4.78 -17.29
CA LEU A 85 2.11 5.49 -18.55
C LEU A 85 2.07 4.57 -19.77
N HIS A 86 2.85 3.50 -19.79
CA HIS A 86 3.04 2.70 -21.00
C HIS A 86 2.59 1.23 -20.83
N GLY A 87 2.24 0.83 -19.60
CA GLY A 87 2.05 -0.57 -19.27
C GLY A 87 3.36 -1.34 -19.31
N MET A 88 3.29 -2.65 -19.09
CA MET A 88 4.44 -3.54 -19.14
C MET A 88 3.98 -4.95 -19.47
N PHE A 89 4.76 -5.69 -20.26
CA PHE A 89 4.53 -7.10 -20.54
C PHE A 89 5.85 -7.85 -20.69
N GLY A 90 5.82 -9.16 -20.45
CA GLY A 90 6.99 -10.02 -20.37
C GLY A 90 7.16 -10.62 -18.98
N GLU A 91 7.86 -11.75 -18.90
CA GLU A 91 8.05 -12.47 -17.65
C GLU A 91 8.92 -11.66 -16.69
N ILE A 92 8.46 -11.50 -15.46
CA ILE A 92 9.21 -10.90 -14.37
C ILE A 92 9.25 -11.84 -13.17
N GLU A 93 10.28 -11.67 -12.37
CA GLU A 93 10.41 -12.29 -11.06
C GLU A 93 10.30 -11.21 -9.98
N VAL A 94 9.59 -11.55 -8.90
CA VAL A 94 9.53 -10.79 -7.64
C VAL A 94 9.64 -11.82 -6.53
N HIS A 95 10.75 -11.77 -5.79
CA HIS A 95 11.17 -12.85 -4.90
C HIS A 95 11.28 -14.18 -5.65
N ASP A 96 10.69 -15.26 -5.17
CA ASP A 96 10.70 -16.60 -5.77
C ASP A 96 9.51 -16.84 -6.73
N LYS A 97 8.74 -15.80 -7.05
CA LYS A 97 7.49 -15.90 -7.82
C LYS A 97 7.62 -15.24 -9.19
N ARG A 98 7.06 -15.93 -10.20
CA ARG A 98 7.04 -15.46 -11.59
C ARG A 98 5.67 -14.93 -11.99
N TYR A 99 5.70 -13.86 -12.79
CA TYR A 99 4.52 -13.19 -13.33
C TYR A 99 4.74 -12.89 -14.81
N ASN A 100 3.76 -13.18 -15.67
CA ASN A 100 3.87 -12.94 -17.11
C ASN A 100 2.55 -12.42 -17.71
N PHE A 101 1.81 -11.63 -16.93
CA PHE A 101 0.62 -10.94 -17.40
C PHE A 101 0.96 -9.53 -17.89
N LYS A 102 0.16 -9.06 -18.86
CA LYS A 102 0.27 -7.69 -19.37
C LYS A 102 -0.41 -6.73 -18.41
N MET A 103 0.36 -5.79 -17.86
CA MET A 103 -0.18 -4.63 -17.17
C MET A 103 -0.56 -3.57 -18.21
N PRO A 104 -1.83 -3.12 -18.26
CA PRO A 104 -2.26 -2.09 -19.21
C PRO A 104 -1.68 -0.71 -18.87
N SER A 105 -1.73 0.19 -19.85
CA SER A 105 -1.42 1.61 -19.65
C SER A 105 -2.59 2.34 -18.99
N PHE A 106 -2.26 3.31 -18.14
CA PHE A 106 -3.18 4.26 -17.49
C PHE A 106 -2.90 5.70 -17.93
N ALA A 107 -2.28 5.91 -19.10
CA ALA A 107 -1.93 7.23 -19.61
C ALA A 107 -3.14 8.17 -19.81
N SER A 108 -4.38 7.67 -19.83
CA SER A 108 -5.57 8.53 -19.88
C SER A 108 -5.85 9.27 -18.57
N ALA A 109 -5.32 8.81 -17.43
CA ALA A 109 -5.45 9.51 -16.15
C ALA A 109 -4.68 10.83 -16.17
N SER A 110 -5.01 11.78 -15.29
CA SER A 110 -4.28 13.03 -15.19
C SER A 110 -2.89 12.85 -14.58
N ASP A 111 -2.01 13.84 -14.73
CA ASP A 111 -0.68 13.84 -14.10
C ASP A 111 -0.78 13.79 -12.56
N ASP A 112 -1.75 14.52 -11.99
CA ASP A 112 -2.03 14.54 -10.55
C ASP A 112 -2.55 13.19 -10.05
N ASP A 113 -3.45 12.55 -10.79
CA ASP A 113 -3.98 11.22 -10.42
C ASP A 113 -2.88 10.17 -10.37
N ILE A 114 -2.01 10.14 -11.38
CA ILE A 114 -0.88 9.21 -11.43
C ILE A 114 0.10 9.49 -10.28
N ALA A 115 0.40 10.77 -10.00
CA ALA A 115 1.26 11.14 -8.88
C ALA A 115 0.66 10.71 -7.53
N HIS A 116 -0.62 10.96 -7.30
CA HIS A 116 -1.33 10.53 -6.09
C HIS A 116 -1.36 9.01 -5.95
N LEU A 117 -1.62 8.27 -7.04
CA LEU A 117 -1.62 6.81 -7.06
C LEU A 117 -0.24 6.24 -6.71
N LEU A 118 0.83 6.73 -7.36
CA LEU A 118 2.19 6.29 -7.05
C LEU A 118 2.59 6.60 -5.61
N ASN A 119 2.18 7.77 -5.11
CA ASN A 119 2.43 8.13 -3.73
C ASN A 119 1.69 7.21 -2.74
N TYR A 120 0.44 6.83 -3.01
CA TYR A 120 -0.26 5.83 -2.20
C TYR A 120 0.49 4.48 -2.22
N VAL A 121 0.90 4.02 -3.39
CA VAL A 121 1.65 2.76 -3.52
C VAL A 121 2.96 2.80 -2.72
N VAL A 122 3.74 3.87 -2.85
CA VAL A 122 5.08 3.96 -2.24
C VAL A 122 5.04 4.31 -0.74
N PHE A 123 4.11 5.15 -0.30
CA PHE A 123 4.13 5.68 1.07
C PHE A 123 3.04 5.12 1.98
N ASP A 124 1.99 4.50 1.44
CA ASP A 124 0.92 3.92 2.27
C ASP A 124 0.85 2.38 2.18
N LEU A 125 1.16 1.77 1.03
CA LEU A 125 1.18 0.29 0.89
C LEU A 125 2.52 -0.32 1.28
N ASP A 126 3.62 0.39 0.99
CA ASP A 126 4.96 -0.07 1.20
C ASP A 126 5.41 0.12 2.65
N ALA A 127 5.97 -0.93 3.27
CA ALA A 127 6.44 -0.86 4.65
C ALA A 127 7.72 -0.02 4.78
N GLN A 128 8.51 0.08 3.70
CA GLN A 128 9.78 0.79 3.67
C GLN A 128 9.96 1.52 2.33
N HIS A 129 10.20 2.82 2.39
CA HIS A 129 10.44 3.65 1.20
C HIS A 129 11.71 4.50 1.32
N GLY A 130 12.53 4.29 2.36
CA GLY A 130 13.78 5.04 2.58
C GLY A 130 13.59 6.56 2.52
N ASP A 131 14.49 7.23 1.81
CA ASP A 131 14.47 8.68 1.55
C ASP A 131 13.68 9.06 0.28
N ALA A 132 12.83 8.16 -0.23
CA ALA A 132 11.99 8.43 -1.39
C ALA A 132 11.20 9.73 -1.21
N LYS A 133 11.21 10.55 -2.26
CA LYS A 133 10.46 11.81 -2.30
C LYS A 133 9.09 11.57 -2.93
N PRO A 134 8.04 12.30 -2.54
CA PRO A 134 6.76 12.23 -3.23
C PRO A 134 6.89 12.49 -4.73
N PHE A 135 6.13 11.75 -5.53
CA PHE A 135 5.93 12.02 -6.95
C PHE A 135 5.08 13.27 -7.12
N THR A 136 5.40 14.06 -8.13
CA THR A 136 4.67 15.29 -8.49
C THR A 136 4.06 15.16 -9.88
N ALA A 137 3.02 15.94 -10.17
CA ALA A 137 2.48 16.03 -11.52
C ALA A 137 3.53 16.49 -12.57
N ALA A 138 4.53 17.26 -12.15
CA ALA A 138 5.65 17.65 -13.01
C ALA A 138 6.52 16.46 -13.41
N ASP A 139 6.78 15.52 -12.49
CA ASP A 139 7.49 14.27 -12.79
C ASP A 139 6.76 13.45 -13.86
N ILE A 140 5.44 13.32 -13.70
CA ILE A 140 4.59 12.55 -14.63
C ILE A 140 4.55 13.23 -16.00
N ARG A 141 4.35 14.55 -16.03
CA ARG A 141 4.34 15.35 -17.26
C ARG A 141 5.66 15.23 -18.04
N ALA A 142 6.79 15.28 -17.33
CA ALA A 142 8.10 15.12 -17.95
C ALA A 142 8.31 13.72 -18.53
N ALA A 143 7.80 12.67 -17.86
CA ALA A 143 7.87 11.30 -18.36
C ALA A 143 6.97 11.07 -19.58
N ARG A 144 5.77 11.67 -19.63
CA ARG A 144 4.87 11.58 -20.79
C ARG A 144 5.48 12.04 -22.11
N ALA A 145 6.41 13.00 -22.05
CA ALA A 145 7.11 13.49 -23.23
C ALA A 145 8.12 12.47 -23.81
N LYS A 146 8.33 11.33 -23.14
CA LYS A 146 9.28 10.27 -23.51
C LYS A 146 8.52 8.97 -23.78
N PRO A 147 8.03 8.74 -25.02
CA PRO A 147 7.27 7.53 -25.32
C PRO A 147 8.13 6.28 -25.14
N MET A 148 7.55 5.26 -24.52
CA MET A 148 8.10 3.91 -24.41
C MET A 148 7.03 2.90 -24.81
N ASP A 149 7.44 1.78 -25.40
CA ASP A 149 6.57 0.61 -25.46
C ASP A 149 6.73 -0.25 -24.20
N GLY A 150 5.77 -1.16 -23.97
CA GLY A 150 5.78 -2.00 -22.77
C GLY A 150 6.96 -2.98 -22.68
N ALA A 151 7.62 -3.32 -23.80
CA ALA A 151 8.80 -4.16 -23.79
C ALA A 151 10.05 -3.37 -23.35
N ALA A 152 10.15 -2.11 -23.77
CA ALA A 152 11.18 -1.19 -23.28
C ALA A 152 11.03 -0.92 -21.77
N VAL A 153 9.80 -0.80 -21.27
CA VAL A 153 9.54 -0.71 -19.82
C VAL A 153 9.99 -1.98 -19.08
N HIS A 154 9.75 -3.15 -19.66
CA HIS A 154 10.23 -4.42 -19.10
C HIS A 154 11.77 -4.51 -19.08
N ALA A 155 12.43 -4.14 -20.18
CA ALA A 155 13.89 -4.11 -20.26
C ALA A 155 14.51 -3.14 -19.25
N GLN A 156 13.92 -1.95 -19.08
CA GLN A 156 14.35 -0.97 -18.08
C GLN A 156 14.23 -1.53 -16.65
N ARG A 157 13.16 -2.29 -16.35
CA ARG A 157 12.98 -2.94 -15.04
C ARG A 157 14.16 -3.85 -14.70
N ALA A 158 14.68 -4.61 -15.66
CA ALA A 158 15.82 -5.49 -15.44
C ALA A 158 17.07 -4.73 -15.01
N VAL A 159 17.28 -3.52 -15.55
CA VAL A 159 18.38 -2.62 -15.15
C VAL A 159 18.17 -2.12 -13.73
N VAL A 160 16.95 -1.71 -13.38
CA VAL A 160 16.61 -1.21 -12.03
C VAL A 160 16.81 -2.29 -10.97
N ILE A 161 16.28 -3.50 -11.21
CA ILE A 161 16.42 -4.64 -10.30
C ILE A 161 17.90 -4.95 -10.04
N LYS A 162 18.69 -5.07 -11.11
CA LYS A 162 20.14 -5.32 -11.00
C LYS A 162 20.86 -4.21 -10.22
N GLY A 163 20.49 -2.95 -10.44
CA GLY A 163 21.08 -1.80 -9.76
C GLY A 163 20.75 -1.74 -8.27
N LEU A 164 19.59 -2.26 -7.86
CA LEU A 164 19.13 -2.31 -6.48
C LEU A 164 19.53 -3.61 -5.76
N GLY A 165 20.10 -4.60 -6.47
CA GLY A 165 20.44 -5.90 -5.90
C GLY A 165 19.21 -6.71 -5.47
N LEU A 166 18.11 -6.57 -6.23
CA LEU A 166 16.85 -7.30 -6.03
C LEU A 166 16.77 -8.56 -6.89
#